data_AF-A0A8T3NC06-F1
#
_entry.id   AF-A0A8T3NC06-F1
#
_cell.length_a   1.000
_cell.length_b   1.000
_cell.length_c   1.000
_cell.angle_alpha   90.00
_cell.angle_beta   90.00
_cell.angle_gamma   90.00
#
_symmetry.space_group_name_H-M   'P 1'
#
loop_
_entity.id
_entity.type
_entity.pdbx_description
1 polymer ?
#
loop_
_entity_poly.entity_id
_entity_poly.type
_entity_poly.pdbx_seq_one_letter_code
_entity_poly.pdbx_strand_id
1 'polypeptide(L)'
;MTERRVTAEPPRKLASYATLQWTLYILAALVSAAYIAWLALAQVNFLYPVWHDLIGIDRTIEIYGPQNRYRQGLELTSKAERSRLFAGIVDGIHDRGAGLDALAYHDNEGHALGTLLREPEILHLKDVAALVDTFSRAGIVAIIASAALLQAIRKRRLAAPPAKSLLPGLLVPMIALAVIVLVAGPVNTFYWLHTVVFPAGHEWFFYYQDSLMSTMMRAPVLFGYIALVWALLTLLLLTLCIVLGRRMGRA
;
A
#
# COMPACT_ATOMS: atom_id res chain seq x y z
N MET A 1 4.08 15.85 -59.46
CA MET A 1 5.14 15.02 -58.86
C MET A 1 4.99 15.10 -57.36
N THR A 2 4.44 14.07 -56.74
CA THR A 2 4.19 14.03 -55.29
C THR A 2 5.37 13.29 -54.66
N GLU A 3 6.30 14.01 -54.04
CA GLU A 3 7.38 13.38 -53.28
C GLU A 3 6.79 12.62 -52.10
N ARG A 4 6.79 11.29 -52.20
CA ARG A 4 6.62 10.41 -51.04
C ARG A 4 7.78 10.67 -50.10
N ARG A 5 7.49 11.36 -48.99
CA ARG A 5 8.39 11.42 -47.84
C ARG A 5 8.61 10.00 -47.33
N VAL A 6 9.73 9.38 -47.71
CA VAL A 6 10.15 8.09 -47.17
C VAL A 6 10.49 8.33 -45.71
N THR A 7 9.55 8.02 -44.82
CA THR A 7 9.83 7.94 -43.39
C THR A 7 10.76 6.74 -43.19
N ALA A 8 12.06 7.00 -43.13
CA ALA A 8 13.04 5.97 -42.79
C ALA A 8 12.67 5.38 -41.43
N GLU A 9 12.29 4.10 -41.41
CA GLU A 9 12.06 3.39 -40.16
C GLU A 9 13.37 3.42 -39.34
N PRO A 10 13.30 3.71 -38.04
CA PRO A 10 14.49 3.64 -37.20
C PRO A 10 15.05 2.22 -37.25
N PRO A 11 16.39 2.04 -37.24
CA PRO A 11 17.01 0.72 -37.25
C PRO A 11 16.40 -0.17 -36.16
N ARG A 12 16.04 -1.41 -36.48
CA ARG A 12 15.38 -2.38 -35.57
C ARG A 12 15.98 -2.42 -34.16
N LYS A 13 17.31 -2.28 -34.04
CA LYS A 13 18.03 -2.23 -32.75
C LYS A 13 17.70 -1.00 -31.90
N LEU A 14 17.51 0.18 -32.50
CA LEU A 14 17.10 1.41 -31.80
C LEU A 14 15.65 1.31 -31.30
N ALA A 15 14.76 0.70 -32.08
CA ALA A 15 13.37 0.46 -31.67
C ALA A 15 13.28 -0.54 -30.49
N SER A 16 14.05 -1.62 -30.51
CA SER A 16 14.14 -2.57 -29.40
C SER A 16 14.73 -1.93 -28.13
N TYR A 17 15.78 -1.11 -28.27
CA TYR A 17 16.36 -0.38 -27.13
C TYR A 17 15.38 0.62 -26.51
N ALA A 18 14.70 1.41 -27.33
CA ALA A 18 13.67 2.33 -26.85
C ALA A 18 12.57 1.60 -26.08
N THR A 19 12.08 0.48 -26.63
CA THR A 19 11.05 -0.34 -25.99
C THR A 19 11.50 -0.84 -24.62
N LEU A 20 12.72 -1.39 -24.52
CA LEU A 20 13.29 -1.84 -23.24
C LEU A 20 13.38 -0.70 -22.23
N GLN A 21 13.88 0.46 -22.64
CA GLN A 21 14.04 1.61 -21.74
C GLN A 21 12.71 2.11 -21.20
N TRP A 22 11.68 2.14 -22.04
CA TRP A 22 10.32 2.49 -21.64
C TRP A 22 9.69 1.44 -20.71
N THR A 23 9.92 0.15 -20.97
CA THR A 23 9.45 -0.92 -20.07
C THR A 23 10.10 -0.81 -18.69
N LEU A 24 11.43 -0.65 -18.63
CA LEU A 24 12.15 -0.46 -17.38
C LEU A 24 11.68 0.79 -16.63
N TYR A 25 11.44 1.88 -17.36
CA TYR A 25 10.91 3.11 -16.77
C TYR A 25 9.53 2.89 -16.15
N ILE A 26 8.61 2.22 -16.86
CA ILE A 26 7.25 1.95 -16.37
C ILE A 26 7.28 1.04 -15.13
N LEU A 27 8.13 0.02 -15.10
CA LEU A 27 8.27 -0.85 -13.95
C LEU A 27 8.82 -0.10 -12.73
N ALA A 28 9.87 0.71 -12.92
CA ALA A 28 10.41 1.56 -11.84
C ALA A 28 9.38 2.61 -11.38
N ALA A 29 8.63 3.21 -12.32
CA ALA A 29 7.57 4.17 -12.03
C ALA A 29 6.38 3.52 -11.29
N LEU A 30 6.06 2.25 -11.55
CA LEU A 30 5.02 1.51 -10.83
C LEU A 30 5.40 1.37 -9.34
N VAL A 31 6.62 0.93 -9.04
CA VAL A 31 7.10 0.82 -7.64
C VAL A 31 7.18 2.19 -6.98
N SER A 32 7.64 3.21 -7.72
CA SER A 32 7.66 4.60 -7.24
C SER A 32 6.26 5.11 -6.90
N ALA A 33 5.29 4.89 -7.80
CA ALA A 33 3.90 5.29 -7.61
C ALA A 33 3.26 4.57 -6.42
N ALA A 34 3.54 3.27 -6.25
CA ALA A 34 3.06 2.50 -5.10
C ALA A 34 3.63 3.07 -3.78
N TYR A 35 4.92 3.40 -3.76
CA TYR A 35 5.55 3.98 -2.57
C TYR A 35 5.01 5.37 -2.25
N ILE A 36 4.86 6.25 -3.25
CA ILE A 36 4.27 7.59 -3.05
C ILE A 36 2.82 7.48 -2.60
N ALA A 37 2.04 6.57 -3.18
CA ALA A 37 0.67 6.31 -2.76
C ALA A 37 0.59 5.83 -1.30
N TRP A 38 1.52 4.96 -0.89
CA TRP A 38 1.64 4.51 0.49
C TRP A 38 1.90 5.68 1.44
N LEU A 39 2.90 6.51 1.15
CA LEU A 39 3.22 7.70 1.95
C LEU A 39 2.02 8.66 2.04
N ALA A 40 1.35 8.94 0.92
CA ALA A 40 0.19 9.82 0.90
C ALA A 40 -0.96 9.29 1.75
N LEU A 41 -1.22 7.98 1.71
CA LEU A 41 -2.25 7.36 2.54
C LEU A 41 -1.86 7.31 4.02
N ALA A 42 -0.59 7.07 4.33
CA ALA A 42 -0.09 7.10 5.71
C ALA A 42 -0.32 8.48 6.37
N GLN A 43 -0.13 9.58 5.64
CA GLN A 43 -0.40 10.95 6.15
C GLN A 43 -1.86 11.17 6.57
N VAL A 44 -2.78 10.39 6.04
CA VAL A 44 -4.21 10.45 6.37
C VAL A 44 -4.69 9.19 7.08
N ASN A 45 -3.76 8.45 7.72
CA ASN A 45 -4.04 7.24 8.49
C ASN A 45 -4.86 6.21 7.70
N PHE A 46 -4.53 6.04 6.41
CA PHE A 46 -5.20 5.14 5.48
C PHE A 46 -6.73 5.33 5.41
N LEU A 47 -7.21 6.55 5.70
CA LEU A 47 -8.63 6.89 5.77
C LEU A 47 -9.40 6.09 6.84
N TYR A 48 -8.73 5.66 7.91
CA TYR A 48 -9.34 4.89 9.00
C TYR A 48 -10.66 5.49 9.53
N PRO A 49 -10.77 6.81 9.79
CA PRO A 49 -12.04 7.38 10.29
C PRO A 49 -13.21 7.23 9.31
N VAL A 50 -12.93 7.14 8.00
CA VAL A 50 -13.95 6.92 6.97
C VAL A 50 -14.37 5.45 6.96
N TRP A 51 -13.40 4.54 6.96
CA TRP A 51 -13.68 3.11 6.99
C TRP A 51 -14.40 2.69 8.27
N HIS A 52 -14.06 3.30 9.40
CA HIS A 52 -14.68 3.05 10.70
C HIS A 52 -16.21 3.05 10.62
N ASP A 53 -16.79 4.05 9.94
CA ASP A 53 -18.23 4.15 9.75
C ASP A 53 -18.72 3.22 8.64
N LEU A 54 -18.07 3.26 7.48
CA LEU A 54 -18.53 2.53 6.28
C LEU A 54 -18.56 1.01 6.47
N ILE A 55 -17.62 0.47 7.26
CA ILE A 55 -17.51 -0.96 7.52
C ILE A 55 -17.94 -1.31 8.93
N GLY A 56 -18.61 -0.42 9.68
CA GLY A 56 -19.19 -0.75 10.99
C GLY A 56 -18.16 -1.29 11.99
N ILE A 57 -17.00 -0.63 12.10
CA ILE A 57 -15.99 -0.96 13.11
C ILE A 57 -16.58 -0.75 14.51
N ASP A 58 -17.41 0.28 14.72
CA ASP A 58 -18.17 0.49 15.96
C ASP A 58 -18.91 -0.77 16.39
N ARG A 59 -19.68 -1.37 15.47
CA ARG A 59 -20.46 -2.56 15.77
C ARG A 59 -19.57 -3.76 16.13
N THR A 60 -18.41 -3.87 15.49
CA THR A 60 -17.42 -4.91 15.80
C THR A 60 -16.89 -4.73 17.23
N ILE A 61 -16.57 -3.50 17.60
CA ILE A 61 -16.08 -3.16 18.94
C ILE A 61 -17.17 -3.36 20.00
N GLU A 62 -18.41 -2.95 19.75
CA GLU A 62 -19.53 -3.19 20.67
C GLU A 62 -19.74 -4.67 20.99
N ILE A 63 -19.58 -5.54 19.98
CA ILE A 63 -19.78 -6.98 20.14
C ILE A 63 -18.57 -7.63 20.82
N TYR A 64 -17.37 -7.38 20.31
CA TYR A 64 -16.18 -8.14 20.68
C TYR A 64 -15.28 -7.46 21.71
N GLY A 65 -15.38 -6.14 21.88
CA GLY A 65 -14.66 -5.37 22.91
C GLY A 65 -14.89 -5.92 24.32
N PRO A 66 -16.15 -6.08 24.78
CA PRO A 66 -16.46 -6.67 26.09
C PRO A 66 -16.07 -8.15 26.23
N GLN A 67 -15.83 -8.85 25.11
CA GLN A 67 -15.45 -10.26 25.10
C GLN A 67 -13.93 -10.46 25.12
N ASN A 68 -13.15 -9.37 25.04
CA ASN A 68 -11.71 -9.51 24.98
C ASN A 68 -11.19 -10.13 26.29
N ARG A 69 -10.25 -11.08 26.20
CA ARG A 69 -9.78 -11.86 27.35
C ARG A 69 -8.66 -11.17 28.15
N TYR A 70 -8.05 -10.13 27.59
CA TYR A 70 -6.82 -9.54 28.12
C TYR A 70 -6.93 -8.03 28.42
N ARG A 71 -7.75 -7.30 27.67
CA ARG A 71 -7.92 -5.84 27.76
C ARG A 71 -9.41 -5.50 27.65
N GLN A 72 -9.90 -4.57 28.47
CA GLN A 72 -11.34 -4.24 28.54
C GLN A 72 -11.62 -2.77 28.22
N GLY A 73 -12.86 -2.45 27.91
CA GLY A 73 -13.33 -1.06 27.84
C GLY A 73 -13.09 -0.36 26.50
N LEU A 74 -12.71 -1.08 25.43
CA LEU A 74 -12.57 -0.47 24.11
C LEU A 74 -13.90 0.10 23.61
N GLU A 75 -15.02 -0.53 23.95
CA GLU A 75 -16.39 -0.09 23.69
C GLU A 75 -16.76 1.22 24.39
N LEU A 76 -16.05 1.58 25.48
CA LEU A 76 -16.24 2.83 26.22
C LEU A 76 -15.47 4.02 25.59
N THR A 77 -14.65 3.75 24.58
CA THR A 77 -13.86 4.78 23.88
C THR A 77 -14.64 5.43 22.76
N SER A 78 -14.36 6.70 22.49
CA SER A 78 -14.93 7.42 21.35
C SER A 78 -14.29 7.00 20.02
N LYS A 79 -15.00 7.25 18.91
CA LYS A 79 -14.42 7.11 17.56
C LYS A 79 -13.15 7.96 17.38
N ALA A 80 -13.13 9.15 17.96
CA ALA A 80 -11.96 10.04 17.88
C ALA A 80 -10.74 9.40 18.57
N GLU A 81 -10.97 8.78 19.74
CA GLU A 81 -9.92 8.05 20.46
C GLU A 81 -9.42 6.85 19.65
N ARG A 82 -10.31 6.05 19.07
CA ARG A 82 -9.93 4.91 18.19
C ARG A 82 -9.15 5.37 16.96
N SER A 83 -9.52 6.52 16.40
CA SER A 83 -8.79 7.14 15.29
C SER A 83 -7.38 7.59 15.71
N ARG A 84 -7.24 8.16 16.91
CA ARG A 84 -5.93 8.52 17.50
C ARG A 84 -5.07 7.28 17.74
N LEU A 85 -5.66 6.20 18.26
CA LEU A 85 -4.98 4.93 18.49
C LEU A 85 -4.49 4.31 17.17
N PHE A 86 -5.34 4.27 16.14
CA PHE A 86 -4.93 3.79 14.82
C PHE A 86 -3.79 4.65 14.24
N ALA A 87 -3.88 5.98 14.38
CA ALA A 87 -2.80 6.88 13.97
C ALA A 87 -1.49 6.58 14.71
N GLY A 88 -1.54 6.34 16.04
CA GLY A 88 -0.38 5.93 16.82
C GLY A 88 0.24 4.59 16.36
N ILE A 89 -0.58 3.65 15.87
CA ILE A 89 -0.07 2.42 15.23
C ILE A 89 0.61 2.74 13.90
N VAL A 90 0.02 3.61 13.07
CA VAL A 90 0.62 4.04 11.80
C VAL A 90 1.98 4.73 12.06
N ASP A 91 2.06 5.61 13.04
CA ASP A 91 3.31 6.27 13.45
C ASP A 91 4.33 5.24 13.91
N GLY A 92 3.94 4.31 14.80
CA GLY A 92 4.79 3.24 15.27
C GLY A 92 5.33 2.36 14.14
N ILE A 93 4.51 2.02 13.13
CA ILE A 93 4.96 1.26 11.95
C ILE A 93 6.05 2.03 11.17
N HIS A 94 5.91 3.36 11.03
CA HIS A 94 6.88 4.18 10.31
C HIS A 94 8.12 4.53 11.17
N ASP A 95 8.05 4.36 12.49
CA ASP A 95 9.17 4.54 13.42
C ASP A 95 9.66 3.22 14.03
N ARG A 96 9.68 2.14 13.24
CA ARG A 96 10.28 0.83 13.60
C ARG A 96 9.74 0.22 14.91
N GLY A 97 8.47 0.50 15.21
CA GLY A 97 7.73 0.04 16.36
C GLY A 97 7.90 0.88 17.62
N ALA A 98 8.55 2.05 17.55
CA ALA A 98 8.65 2.96 18.67
C ALA A 98 7.25 3.46 19.11
N GLY A 99 7.02 3.53 20.43
CA GLY A 99 5.77 4.03 21.02
C GLY A 99 4.60 3.05 21.04
N LEU A 100 4.71 1.87 20.39
CA LEU A 100 3.64 0.87 20.37
C LEU A 100 3.33 0.30 21.77
N ASP A 101 4.35 0.12 22.60
CA ASP A 101 4.24 -0.39 23.98
C ASP A 101 3.61 0.61 24.95
N ALA A 102 3.73 1.90 24.67
CA ALA A 102 3.19 3.00 25.46
C ALA A 102 1.81 3.49 24.98
N LEU A 103 1.26 2.90 23.91
CA LEU A 103 0.02 3.37 23.30
C LEU A 103 -1.20 3.08 24.19
N ALA A 104 -1.53 4.03 25.08
CA ALA A 104 -2.66 3.94 25.99
C ALA A 104 -3.98 4.44 25.38
N TYR A 105 -5.10 3.86 25.82
CA TYR A 105 -6.46 4.25 25.41
C TYR A 105 -7.29 4.75 26.60
N HIS A 106 -8.23 5.65 26.30
CA HIS A 106 -9.03 6.35 27.31
C HIS A 106 -10.53 6.24 27.02
N ASP A 107 -11.34 6.22 28.07
CA ASP A 107 -12.79 6.28 27.94
C ASP A 107 -13.27 7.68 27.47
N ASN A 108 -14.59 7.82 27.29
CA ASN A 108 -15.20 9.09 26.90
C ASN A 108 -15.04 10.24 27.93
N GLU A 109 -14.69 9.92 29.17
CA GLU A 109 -14.44 10.88 30.24
C GLU A 109 -12.95 11.24 30.35
N GLY A 110 -12.08 10.58 29.58
CA GLY A 110 -10.65 10.79 29.53
C GLY A 110 -9.86 9.94 30.53
N HIS A 111 -10.49 8.99 31.23
CA HIS A 111 -9.79 8.10 32.13
C HIS A 111 -8.99 7.05 31.36
N ALA A 112 -7.75 6.82 31.77
CA ALA A 112 -6.89 5.81 31.16
C ALA A 112 -7.39 4.40 31.50
N LEU A 113 -7.62 3.58 30.46
CA LEU A 113 -8.09 2.20 30.58
C LEU A 113 -6.94 1.17 30.51
N GLY A 114 -5.79 1.57 29.98
CA GLY A 114 -4.59 0.74 29.87
C GLY A 114 -3.88 0.91 28.54
N THR A 115 -2.90 0.05 28.25
CA THR A 115 -2.23 -0.01 26.95
C THR A 115 -3.02 -0.86 25.96
N LEU A 116 -3.10 -0.40 24.71
CA LEU A 116 -3.90 -1.00 23.65
C LEU A 116 -3.39 -2.39 23.26
N LEU A 117 -2.06 -2.50 23.11
CA LEU A 117 -1.42 -3.66 22.51
C LEU A 117 -0.89 -4.61 23.58
N ARG A 118 -0.94 -5.92 23.29
CA ARG A 118 -0.19 -6.94 24.01
C ARG A 118 1.18 -7.13 23.36
N GLU A 119 2.07 -7.80 24.08
CA GLU A 119 3.43 -8.09 23.60
C GLU A 119 3.47 -8.84 22.25
N PRO A 120 2.64 -9.88 21.99
CA PRO A 120 2.60 -10.52 20.68
C PRO A 120 2.15 -9.58 19.54
N GLU A 121 1.21 -8.67 19.82
CA GLU A 121 0.74 -7.68 18.84
C GLU A 121 1.82 -6.63 18.54
N ILE A 122 2.59 -6.21 19.56
CA ILE A 122 3.73 -5.30 19.38
C ILE A 122 4.80 -5.98 18.52
N LEU A 123 5.11 -7.26 18.78
CA LEU A 123 6.06 -8.02 17.97
C LEU A 123 5.60 -8.11 16.52
N HIS A 124 4.33 -8.46 16.29
CA HIS A 124 3.77 -8.50 14.94
C HIS A 124 3.85 -7.15 14.22
N LEU A 125 3.50 -6.06 14.89
CA LEU A 125 3.57 -4.72 14.30
C LEU A 125 5.02 -4.27 14.03
N LYS A 126 6.00 -4.76 14.80
CA LYS A 126 7.44 -4.57 14.48
C LYS A 126 7.84 -5.34 13.23
N ASP A 127 7.30 -6.54 13.01
CA ASP A 127 7.53 -7.27 11.75
C ASP A 127 6.90 -6.53 10.56
N VAL A 128 5.70 -5.96 10.74
CA VAL A 128 5.07 -5.08 9.75
C VAL A 128 5.94 -3.85 9.49
N ALA A 129 6.49 -3.22 10.53
CA ALA A 129 7.40 -2.09 10.38
C ALA A 129 8.67 -2.45 9.57
N ALA A 130 9.26 -3.62 9.81
CA ALA A 130 10.41 -4.10 9.05
C ALA A 130 10.08 -4.35 7.56
N LEU A 131 8.88 -4.87 7.28
CA LEU A 131 8.37 -5.03 5.92
C LEU A 131 8.20 -3.67 5.23
N VAL A 132 7.57 -2.70 5.91
CA VAL A 132 7.34 -1.34 5.39
C VAL A 132 8.67 -0.59 5.18
N ASP A 133 9.66 -0.77 6.06
CA ASP A 133 10.99 -0.21 5.92
C ASP A 133 11.73 -0.80 4.69
N THR A 134 11.62 -2.10 4.47
CA THR A 134 12.15 -2.75 3.26
C THR A 134 11.47 -2.24 2.00
N PHE A 135 10.13 -2.11 2.02
CA PHE A 135 9.38 -1.52 0.92
C PHE A 135 9.77 -0.05 0.67
N SER A 136 10.02 0.72 1.72
CA SER A 136 10.43 2.12 1.63
C SER A 136 11.79 2.27 0.94
N ARG A 137 12.77 1.44 1.29
CA ARG A 137 14.06 1.39 0.59
C ARG A 137 13.89 1.06 -0.90
N ALA A 138 13.08 0.04 -1.22
CA ALA A 138 12.80 -0.33 -2.60
C ALA A 138 12.12 0.82 -3.37
N GLY A 139 11.19 1.52 -2.72
CA GLY A 139 10.52 2.71 -3.26
C GLY A 139 11.48 3.85 -3.59
N ILE A 140 12.41 4.17 -2.67
CA ILE A 140 13.43 5.21 -2.89
C ILE A 140 14.34 4.83 -4.06
N VAL A 141 14.83 3.59 -4.11
CA VAL A 141 15.64 3.09 -5.23
C VAL A 141 14.88 3.19 -6.55
N ALA A 142 13.60 2.82 -6.55
CA ALA A 142 12.74 2.90 -7.72
C ALA A 142 12.52 4.33 -8.19
N ILE A 143 12.35 5.30 -7.27
CA ILE A 143 12.21 6.72 -7.61
C ILE A 143 13.48 7.21 -8.33
N ILE A 144 14.66 6.93 -7.77
CA ILE A 144 15.95 7.30 -8.36
C ILE A 144 16.11 6.65 -9.74
N ALA A 145 15.81 5.35 -9.85
CA ALA A 145 15.88 4.61 -11.12
C ALA A 145 14.91 5.19 -12.16
N SER A 146 13.68 5.52 -11.77
CA SER A 146 12.68 6.10 -12.68
C SER A 146 13.14 7.48 -13.19
N ALA A 147 13.73 8.31 -12.33
CA ALA A 147 14.26 9.61 -12.70
C ALA A 147 15.46 9.49 -13.67
N ALA A 148 16.38 8.56 -13.41
CA ALA A 148 17.53 8.29 -14.28
C ALA A 148 17.09 7.76 -15.66
N LEU A 149 16.14 6.82 -15.70
CA LEU A 149 15.60 6.26 -16.93
C LEU A 149 14.84 7.32 -17.73
N LEU A 150 14.03 8.14 -17.07
CA LEU A 150 13.33 9.26 -17.71
C LEU A 150 14.31 10.29 -18.28
N GLN A 151 15.38 10.61 -17.54
CA GLN A 151 16.42 11.50 -18.04
C GLN A 151 17.14 10.92 -19.27
N ALA A 152 17.42 9.61 -19.27
CA ALA A 152 18.02 8.92 -20.42
C ALA A 152 17.10 8.93 -21.64
N ILE A 153 15.81 8.66 -21.46
CA ILE A 153 14.77 8.75 -22.50
C ILE A 153 14.76 10.16 -23.11
N ARG A 154 14.76 11.20 -22.26
CA ARG A 154 14.76 12.60 -22.69
C ARG A 154 16.04 12.97 -23.45
N LYS A 155 17.22 12.69 -22.89
CA LYS A 155 18.51 13.00 -23.52
C LYS A 155 18.69 12.32 -24.88
N ARG A 156 18.18 11.10 -25.03
CA ARG A 156 18.27 10.30 -26.26
C ARG A 156 17.08 10.45 -27.20
N ARG A 157 16.08 11.29 -26.84
CA ARG A 157 14.84 11.53 -27.60
C ARG A 157 14.16 10.22 -28.03
N LEU A 158 14.11 9.24 -27.12
CA LEU A 158 13.56 7.91 -27.43
C LEU A 158 12.04 8.01 -27.61
N ALA A 159 11.55 7.65 -28.79
CA ALA A 159 10.13 7.68 -29.11
C ALA A 159 9.34 6.80 -28.12
N ALA A 160 8.28 7.35 -27.55
CA ALA A 160 7.38 6.60 -26.68
C ALA A 160 6.61 5.55 -27.49
N PRO A 161 6.47 4.30 -26.99
CA PRO A 161 5.61 3.30 -27.61
C PRO A 161 4.17 3.82 -27.76
N PRO A 162 3.38 3.34 -28.72
CA PRO A 162 1.97 3.68 -28.83
C PRO A 162 1.21 3.41 -27.52
N ALA A 163 0.28 4.27 -27.10
CA ALA A 163 -0.50 4.03 -25.87
C ALA A 163 -1.24 2.67 -25.91
N LYS A 164 -1.75 2.31 -27.10
CA LYS A 164 -2.39 1.02 -27.38
C LYS A 164 -1.50 -0.21 -27.13
N SER A 165 -0.17 -0.07 -27.15
CA SER A 165 0.74 -1.17 -26.85
C SER A 165 1.15 -1.23 -25.38
N LEU A 166 1.09 -0.11 -24.66
CA LEU A 166 1.44 -0.03 -23.23
C LEU A 166 0.27 -0.45 -22.33
N LEU A 167 -0.96 -0.07 -22.71
CA LEU A 167 -2.14 -0.27 -21.87
C LEU A 167 -2.41 -1.75 -21.56
N PRO A 168 -2.38 -2.69 -22.54
CA PRO A 168 -2.56 -4.11 -22.23
C PRO A 168 -1.41 -4.67 -21.38
N GLY A 169 -0.18 -4.23 -21.60
CA GLY A 169 0.99 -4.67 -20.84
C GLY A 169 0.93 -4.31 -19.35
N LEU A 170 0.20 -3.24 -19.00
CA LEU A 170 -0.05 -2.86 -17.61
C LEU A 170 -1.32 -3.51 -17.06
N LEU A 171 -2.45 -3.41 -17.77
CA LEU A 171 -3.75 -3.81 -17.26
C LEU A 171 -3.93 -5.34 -17.20
N VAL A 172 -3.42 -6.09 -18.18
CA VAL A 172 -3.64 -7.54 -18.24
C VAL A 172 -3.01 -8.26 -17.04
N PRO A 173 -1.74 -8.03 -16.68
CA PRO A 173 -1.16 -8.65 -15.48
C PRO A 173 -1.89 -8.26 -14.19
N MET A 174 -2.33 -7.00 -14.08
CA MET A 174 -3.05 -6.52 -12.90
C MET A 174 -4.44 -7.15 -12.77
N ILE A 175 -5.19 -7.25 -13.87
CA ILE A 175 -6.49 -7.92 -13.89
C ILE A 175 -6.31 -9.41 -13.61
N ALA A 176 -5.31 -10.06 -14.21
CA ALA A 176 -5.01 -11.46 -13.95
C ALA A 176 -4.69 -11.70 -12.47
N LEU A 177 -3.86 -10.85 -11.85
CA LEU A 177 -3.56 -10.93 -10.43
C LEU A 177 -4.81 -10.71 -9.57
N ALA A 178 -5.64 -9.72 -9.89
CA ALA A 178 -6.89 -9.47 -9.18
C ALA A 178 -7.85 -10.68 -9.27
N VAL A 179 -7.99 -11.28 -10.45
CA VAL A 179 -8.79 -12.49 -10.65
C VAL A 179 -8.23 -13.66 -9.84
N ILE A 180 -6.91 -13.86 -9.82
CA ILE A 180 -6.27 -14.90 -9.00
C ILE A 180 -6.62 -14.71 -7.52
N VAL A 181 -6.50 -13.49 -6.99
CA VAL A 181 -6.83 -13.19 -5.58
C VAL A 181 -8.31 -13.42 -5.29
N LEU A 182 -9.20 -13.02 -6.19
CA LEU A 182 -10.65 -13.22 -6.03
C LEU A 182 -11.03 -14.71 -6.05
N VAL A 183 -10.41 -15.49 -6.95
CA VAL A 183 -10.64 -16.95 -7.05
C VAL A 183 -10.06 -17.69 -5.85
N ALA A 184 -8.85 -17.35 -5.40
CA ALA A 184 -8.24 -17.95 -4.22
C ALA A 184 -8.96 -17.56 -2.91
N GLY A 185 -9.68 -16.44 -2.92
CA GLY A 185 -10.31 -15.83 -1.76
C GLY A 185 -9.39 -14.78 -1.12
N PRO A 186 -9.84 -13.52 -0.97
CA PRO A 186 -9.01 -12.46 -0.38
C PRO A 186 -8.51 -12.76 1.03
N VAL A 187 -9.35 -13.38 1.88
CA VAL A 187 -8.97 -13.77 3.25
C VAL A 187 -7.92 -14.87 3.25
N ASN A 188 -8.07 -15.88 2.37
CA ASN A 188 -7.08 -16.96 2.25
C ASN A 188 -5.75 -16.42 1.73
N THR A 189 -5.79 -15.49 0.78
CA THR A 189 -4.60 -14.82 0.26
C THR A 189 -3.94 -13.99 1.37
N PHE A 190 -4.72 -13.27 2.17
CA PHE A 190 -4.20 -12.52 3.32
C PHE A 190 -3.50 -13.46 4.32
N TYR A 191 -4.13 -14.56 4.74
CA TYR A 191 -3.51 -15.52 5.66
C TYR A 191 -2.27 -16.19 5.06
N TRP A 192 -2.31 -16.61 3.80
CA TRP A 192 -1.17 -17.19 3.12
C TRP A 192 0.01 -16.21 3.05
N LEU A 193 -0.24 -14.93 2.74
CA LEU A 193 0.81 -13.92 2.74
C LEU A 193 1.45 -13.77 4.12
N HIS A 194 0.68 -13.86 5.20
CA HIS A 194 1.23 -13.74 6.55
C HIS A 194 2.13 -14.93 6.92
N THR A 195 1.86 -16.13 6.40
CA THR A 195 2.72 -17.31 6.68
C THR A 195 4.02 -17.31 5.89
N VAL A 196 4.11 -16.60 4.77
CA VAL A 196 5.32 -16.56 3.92
C VAL A 196 6.13 -15.27 4.06
N VAL A 197 5.50 -14.16 4.47
CA VAL A 197 6.17 -12.85 4.60
C VAL A 197 6.73 -12.65 6.01
N PHE A 198 6.04 -13.10 7.06
CA PHE A 198 6.46 -12.85 8.44
C PHE A 198 7.27 -14.02 9.03
N PRO A 199 8.14 -13.76 10.02
CA PRO A 199 8.97 -14.78 10.64
C PRO A 199 8.16 -15.93 11.25
N ALA A 200 8.69 -17.15 11.16
CA ALA A 200 8.09 -18.31 11.83
C ALA A 200 8.15 -18.15 13.36
N GLY A 201 7.09 -18.57 14.05
CA GLY A 201 6.99 -18.48 15.51
C GLY A 201 6.52 -17.14 16.05
N HIS A 202 6.40 -16.11 15.21
CA HIS A 202 5.74 -14.86 15.57
C HIS A 202 4.23 -14.99 15.34
N GLU A 203 3.43 -14.66 16.36
CA GLU A 203 1.97 -14.65 16.23
C GLU A 203 1.55 -13.50 15.31
N TRP A 204 0.82 -13.81 14.24
CA TRP A 204 0.32 -12.82 13.29
C TRP A 204 -1.21 -12.84 13.19
N PHE A 205 -1.83 -13.94 13.60
CA PHE A 205 -3.28 -14.09 13.61
C PHE A 205 -3.80 -13.92 15.03
N PHE A 206 -4.69 -12.96 15.22
CA PHE A 206 -5.32 -12.72 16.52
C PHE A 206 -6.84 -12.70 16.38
N TYR A 207 -7.53 -13.50 17.19
CA TYR A 207 -8.98 -13.44 17.30
C TYR A 207 -9.41 -12.09 17.90
N TYR A 208 -10.63 -11.65 17.60
CA TYR A 208 -11.17 -10.41 18.17
C TYR A 208 -11.24 -10.44 19.71
N GLN A 209 -11.58 -11.60 20.28
CA GLN A 209 -11.56 -11.82 21.73
C GLN A 209 -10.14 -11.80 22.33
N ASP A 210 -9.09 -11.74 21.54
CA ASP A 210 -7.70 -11.73 22.02
C ASP A 210 -6.98 -10.41 21.79
N SER A 211 -7.42 -9.65 20.79
CA SER A 211 -6.69 -8.49 20.29
C SER A 211 -7.62 -7.30 20.10
N LEU A 212 -7.37 -6.24 20.86
CA LEU A 212 -8.02 -4.95 20.62
C LEU A 212 -7.58 -4.36 19.28
N MET A 213 -6.33 -4.62 18.83
CA MET A 213 -5.88 -4.24 17.50
C MET A 213 -6.74 -4.85 16.39
N SER A 214 -6.90 -6.18 16.36
CA SER A 214 -7.73 -6.88 15.37
C SER A 214 -9.19 -6.45 15.43
N THR A 215 -9.72 -6.24 16.64
CA THR A 215 -11.09 -5.76 16.85
C THR A 215 -11.28 -4.35 16.32
N MET A 216 -10.37 -3.43 16.67
CA MET A 216 -10.38 -2.02 16.23
C MET A 216 -10.17 -1.86 14.73
N MET A 217 -9.52 -2.84 14.09
CA MET A 217 -9.29 -2.86 12.64
C MET A 217 -10.32 -3.71 11.89
N ARG A 218 -11.23 -4.41 12.57
CA ARG A 218 -12.10 -5.43 11.94
C ARG A 218 -11.27 -6.34 11.00
N ALA A 219 -10.11 -6.80 11.46
CA ALA A 219 -9.16 -7.51 10.61
C ALA A 219 -9.73 -8.86 10.11
N PRO A 220 -9.56 -9.23 8.82
CA PRO A 220 -8.75 -8.56 7.80
C PRO A 220 -9.51 -7.56 6.91
N VAL A 221 -10.78 -7.24 7.23
CA VAL A 221 -11.68 -6.48 6.35
C VAL A 221 -11.13 -5.10 6.00
N LEU A 222 -10.69 -4.31 7.00
CA LEU A 222 -10.12 -2.98 6.78
C LEU A 222 -8.92 -3.03 5.81
N PHE A 223 -8.03 -4.02 5.97
CA PHE A 223 -6.86 -4.15 5.12
C PHE A 223 -7.21 -4.40 3.64
N GLY A 224 -8.33 -5.08 3.36
CA GLY A 224 -8.85 -5.21 2.01
C GLY A 224 -9.22 -3.86 1.37
N TYR A 225 -9.88 -2.98 2.13
CA TYR A 225 -10.21 -1.62 1.66
C TYR A 225 -8.98 -0.73 1.52
N ILE A 226 -8.02 -0.83 2.45
CA ILE A 226 -6.73 -0.14 2.35
C ILE A 226 -5.98 -0.59 1.09
N ALA A 227 -5.91 -1.90 0.82
CA ALA A 227 -5.26 -2.43 -0.37
C ALA A 227 -5.92 -1.92 -1.66
N LEU A 228 -7.27 -1.84 -1.68
CA LEU A 228 -8.01 -1.31 -2.83
C LEU A 228 -7.70 0.17 -3.09
N VAL A 229 -7.81 1.03 -2.08
CA VAL A 229 -7.54 2.48 -2.27
C VAL A 229 -6.07 2.72 -2.62
N TRP A 230 -5.16 1.95 -2.04
CA TRP A 230 -3.74 2.02 -2.37
C TRP A 230 -3.45 1.61 -3.82
N ALA A 231 -4.07 0.54 -4.31
CA ALA A 231 -3.96 0.12 -5.70
C ALA A 231 -4.52 1.17 -6.68
N LEU A 232 -5.67 1.77 -6.37
CA LEU A 232 -6.28 2.82 -7.19
C LEU A 232 -5.41 4.08 -7.26
N LEU A 233 -4.87 4.54 -6.13
CA LEU A 233 -3.98 5.70 -6.10
C LEU A 233 -2.65 5.42 -6.81
N THR A 234 -2.12 4.20 -6.68
CA THR A 234 -0.93 3.74 -7.41
C THR A 234 -1.15 3.83 -8.93
N LEU A 235 -2.28 3.33 -9.42
CA LEU A 235 -2.64 3.39 -10.84
C LEU A 235 -2.77 4.83 -11.35
N LEU A 236 -3.37 5.71 -10.56
CA LEU A 236 -3.49 7.13 -10.89
C LEU A 236 -2.11 7.78 -11.03
N LEU A 237 -1.23 7.59 -10.04
CA LEU A 237 0.12 8.15 -10.04
C LEU A 237 0.99 7.57 -11.16
N LEU A 238 0.90 6.27 -11.43
CA LEU A 238 1.59 5.64 -12.55
C LEU A 238 1.13 6.23 -13.89
N THR A 239 -0.17 6.43 -14.06
CA THR A 239 -0.72 7.05 -15.26
C THR A 239 -0.15 8.46 -15.45
N LEU A 240 -0.06 9.24 -14.37
CA LEU A 240 0.57 10.56 -14.39
C LEU A 240 2.05 10.48 -14.81
N CYS A 241 2.83 9.56 -14.23
CA CYS A 241 4.24 9.34 -14.61
C CYS A 241 4.37 9.04 -16.11
N ILE A 242 3.55 8.12 -16.64
CA ILE A 242 3.58 7.76 -18.07
C ILE A 242 3.23 8.97 -18.94
N VAL A 243 2.20 9.74 -18.59
CA VAL A 243 1.81 10.94 -19.35
C VAL A 243 2.91 12.00 -19.35
N LEU A 244 3.52 12.27 -18.19
CA LEU A 244 4.62 13.22 -18.07
C LEU A 244 5.85 12.76 -18.86
N GLY A 245 6.22 11.48 -18.74
CA GLY A 245 7.33 10.91 -19.50
C GLY A 245 7.13 11.06 -21.01
N ARG A 246 5.91 10.80 -21.51
CA ARG A 246 5.59 10.96 -22.94
C ARG A 246 5.67 12.41 -23.41
N ARG A 247 5.29 13.37 -22.57
CA ARG A 247 5.40 14.81 -22.88
C ARG A 247 6.87 15.23 -22.95
N MET A 248 7.68 14.82 -21.98
CA MET A 248 9.11 15.14 -21.93
C MET A 248 9.92 14.49 -23.05
N GLY A 249 9.52 13.31 -23.55
CA GLY A 249 10.16 12.67 -24.70
C GLY A 249 9.85 13.32 -26.05
N ARG A 250 8.85 14.21 -26.13
CA ARG A 250 8.50 14.97 -27.34
C ARG A 250 9.23 16.33 -27.45
N ALA A 251 9.85 16.81 -26.37
CA ALA A 251 10.56 18.08 -26.28
C ALA A 251 12.08 17.88 -26.40
#